data_AF-A0A075USP4-F1
#
_entry.id   AF-A0A075USP4-F1
#
_cell.length_a   1.000
_cell.length_b   1.000
_cell.length_c   1.000
_cell.angle_alpha   90.00
_cell.angle_beta   90.00
_cell.angle_gamma   90.00
#
_symmetry.space_group_name_H-M   'P 1'
#
loop_
_entity.id
_entity.type
_entity.pdbx_description
1 polymer ?
#
loop_
_entity_poly.entity_id
_entity_poly.type
_entity_poly.pdbx_seq_one_letter_code
_entity_poly.pdbx_strand_id
1 'polypeptide(L)'
;MNRRRTPITALFAAVLLLGGCSETISGTASPVPGQGPVLTKAAPCSLLTPEHADALALKLPGVETKGNQAQKLPPMCLLSERDDSPRGVSLSITQSVDIPLNDFYAGAQPGEKYGIGGFTWTRYASPLGPTACSLSTELGPSSFVEIGSETQTGAPESTACDLALAAAPAIASRLPGGQPNPKIVAPPGQKKPEPSGPLLQVDPCTLLKPDEAAKLAIAQGAPVDPANLANPEDKGCEWKDSDGDKGQRPLNVTFFPSTAVADVAGLQGTPEETDLAGRKWTVRSDAATKYCTAALPITATSTVKVSSGHWDDETKACDLLRAALPTVSAALPAGS
;
A
#
# COMPACT_ATOMS: atom_id res chain seq x y z
N MET A 1 -24.44 53.55 -89.70
CA MET A 1 -23.19 53.98 -89.03
C MET A 1 -23.48 54.18 -87.55
N ASN A 2 -22.65 53.58 -86.68
CA ASN A 2 -22.12 54.07 -85.38
C ASN A 2 -22.88 55.17 -84.63
N ARG A 3 -22.98 55.24 -83.30
CA ARG A 3 -22.58 54.41 -82.14
C ARG A 3 -23.08 55.20 -80.91
N ARG A 4 -23.62 54.49 -79.90
CA ARG A 4 -23.49 54.69 -78.43
C ARG A 4 -23.70 56.10 -77.82
N ARG A 5 -24.54 56.15 -76.78
CA ARG A 5 -24.12 56.05 -75.35
C ARG A 5 -25.31 55.75 -74.43
N THR A 6 -25.00 54.95 -73.41
CA THR A 6 -25.80 54.26 -72.38
C THR A 6 -26.41 55.17 -71.31
N PRO A 7 -27.47 54.68 -70.62
CA PRO A 7 -27.61 54.89 -69.19
C PRO A 7 -27.58 53.58 -68.39
N ILE A 8 -27.10 53.72 -67.15
CA ILE A 8 -26.95 52.74 -66.09
C ILE A 8 -28.32 52.46 -65.46
N THR A 9 -28.67 51.20 -65.16
CA THR A 9 -29.78 50.87 -64.26
C THR A 9 -29.61 49.52 -63.56
N ALA A 10 -29.57 49.61 -62.22
CA ALA A 10 -30.08 48.72 -61.15
C ALA A 10 -30.00 47.17 -61.20
N LEU A 11 -29.19 46.64 -60.28
CA LEU A 11 -29.53 45.81 -59.10
C LEU A 11 -30.46 44.56 -59.15
N PHE A 12 -29.93 43.54 -58.45
CA PHE A 12 -30.55 42.50 -57.59
C PHE A 12 -30.75 41.06 -58.08
N ALA A 13 -29.99 40.18 -57.39
CA ALA A 13 -30.32 38.88 -56.80
C ALA A 13 -30.90 37.76 -57.69
N ALA A 14 -30.06 36.75 -57.96
CA ALA A 14 -30.50 35.39 -58.24
C ALA A 14 -29.79 34.42 -57.28
N VAL A 15 -30.54 33.91 -56.32
CA VAL A 15 -30.21 32.74 -55.48
C VAL A 15 -30.64 31.50 -56.24
N LEU A 16 -29.72 30.60 -56.62
CA LEU A 16 -30.05 29.24 -57.03
C LEU A 16 -28.96 28.24 -56.60
N LEU A 17 -29.26 27.55 -55.49
CA LEU A 17 -29.12 26.11 -55.22
C LEU A 17 -27.74 25.44 -55.36
N LEU A 18 -27.04 25.34 -54.23
CA LEU A 18 -26.05 24.29 -53.96
C LEU A 18 -26.76 22.97 -53.63
N GLY A 19 -26.91 22.10 -54.63
CA GLY A 19 -27.19 20.68 -54.41
C GLY A 19 -25.87 19.91 -54.26
N GLY A 20 -25.30 19.89 -53.05
CA GLY A 20 -24.17 19.03 -52.70
C GLY A 20 -24.66 17.83 -51.90
N CYS A 21 -24.27 16.63 -52.30
CA CYS A 21 -24.62 15.36 -51.66
C CYS A 21 -24.13 15.31 -50.21
N SER A 22 -25.03 15.52 -49.25
CA SER A 22 -24.81 15.17 -47.85
C SER A 22 -25.09 13.68 -47.68
N GLU A 23 -24.10 12.82 -47.93
CA GLU A 23 -24.15 11.46 -47.38
C GLU A 23 -23.71 11.54 -45.92
N THR A 24 -24.69 11.59 -45.01
CA THR A 24 -24.47 11.26 -43.61
C THR A 24 -24.18 9.77 -43.51
N ILE A 25 -22.90 9.40 -43.48
CA ILE A 25 -22.48 8.07 -43.07
C ILE A 25 -22.75 7.96 -41.57
N SER A 26 -23.89 7.36 -41.20
CA SER A 26 -24.11 6.88 -39.85
C SER A 26 -23.26 5.64 -39.63
N GLY A 27 -22.00 5.85 -39.23
CA GLY A 27 -21.09 4.80 -38.79
C GLY A 27 -20.68 5.06 -37.35
N THR A 28 -21.09 4.21 -36.42
CA THR A 28 -20.37 4.06 -35.14
C THR A 28 -18.94 3.66 -35.49
N ALA A 29 -17.97 4.51 -35.15
CA ALA A 29 -16.56 4.20 -35.33
C ALA A 29 -16.26 2.89 -34.59
N SER A 30 -16.17 1.79 -35.34
CA SER A 30 -15.64 0.54 -34.82
C SER A 30 -14.14 0.74 -34.57
N PRO A 31 -13.58 0.21 -33.48
CA PRO A 31 -12.14 0.29 -33.24
C PRO A 31 -11.37 -0.24 -34.45
N VAL A 32 -10.24 0.40 -34.79
CA VAL A 32 -9.36 -0.07 -35.85
C VAL A 32 -8.99 -1.53 -35.56
N PRO A 33 -9.07 -2.46 -36.53
CA PRO A 33 -8.66 -3.85 -36.31
C PRO A 33 -7.22 -3.90 -35.75
N GLY A 34 -7.06 -4.46 -34.54
CA GLY A 34 -5.77 -4.54 -33.83
C GLY A 34 -5.60 -3.53 -32.70
N GLN A 35 -6.42 -2.48 -32.64
CA GLN A 35 -6.61 -1.67 -31.43
C GLN A 35 -7.54 -2.47 -30.52
N GLY A 36 -6.98 -3.07 -29.46
CA GLY A 36 -7.77 -3.69 -28.40
C GLY A 36 -8.82 -2.71 -27.83
N PRO A 37 -9.70 -3.19 -26.93
CA PRO A 37 -10.72 -2.32 -26.34
C PRO A 37 -10.08 -1.04 -25.78
N VAL A 38 -10.58 0.11 -26.24
CA VAL A 38 -10.15 1.43 -25.76
C VAL A 38 -10.58 1.56 -24.30
N LEU A 39 -9.63 1.85 -23.42
CA LEU A 39 -9.92 2.17 -22.02
C LEU A 39 -10.74 3.47 -21.95
N THR A 40 -11.99 3.37 -21.54
CA THR A 40 -12.93 4.50 -21.45
C THR A 40 -13.02 5.09 -20.04
N LYS A 41 -12.47 4.39 -19.04
CA LYS A 41 -12.45 4.82 -17.64
C LYS A 41 -11.17 4.34 -16.97
N ALA A 42 -10.49 5.25 -16.28
CA ALA A 42 -9.38 4.91 -15.39
C ALA A 42 -9.93 4.25 -14.11
N ALA A 43 -9.31 3.14 -13.72
CA ALA A 43 -9.58 2.39 -12.49
C ALA A 43 -8.26 1.83 -11.93
N PRO A 44 -7.31 2.71 -11.53
CA PRO A 44 -5.95 2.29 -11.19
C PRO A 44 -5.90 1.28 -10.04
N CYS A 45 -6.77 1.40 -9.04
CA CYS A 45 -6.82 0.43 -7.92
C CYS A 45 -7.32 -0.96 -8.35
N SER A 46 -7.98 -1.08 -9.50
CA SER A 46 -8.41 -2.37 -10.04
C SER A 46 -7.33 -3.07 -10.86
N LEU A 47 -6.16 -2.45 -11.06
CA LEU A 47 -5.05 -3.04 -11.82
C LEU A 47 -4.20 -4.02 -11.00
N LEU A 48 -4.43 -4.11 -9.68
CA LEU A 48 -3.86 -5.14 -8.81
C LEU A 48 -4.98 -5.96 -8.17
N THR A 49 -4.77 -7.27 -8.07
CA THR A 49 -5.65 -8.16 -7.29
C THR A 49 -5.10 -8.36 -5.88
N PRO A 50 -5.92 -8.89 -4.95
CA PRO A 50 -5.46 -9.32 -3.64
C PRO A 50 -4.24 -10.26 -3.69
N GLU A 51 -4.23 -11.22 -4.60
CA GLU A 51 -3.12 -12.17 -4.72
C GLU A 51 -1.83 -11.50 -5.22
N HIS A 52 -1.95 -10.55 -6.15
CA HIS A 52 -0.79 -9.78 -6.63
C HIS A 52 -0.25 -8.83 -5.55
N ALA A 53 -1.14 -8.18 -4.79
CA ALA A 53 -0.74 -7.28 -3.72
C ALA A 53 -0.07 -8.06 -2.57
N ASP A 54 -0.59 -9.24 -2.21
CA ASP A 54 0.01 -10.11 -1.20
C ASP A 54 1.41 -10.58 -1.63
N ALA A 55 1.56 -10.99 -2.89
CA ALA A 55 2.86 -11.38 -3.46
C ALA A 55 3.90 -10.24 -3.46
N LEU A 56 3.46 -8.97 -3.39
CA LEU A 56 4.31 -7.78 -3.33
C LEU A 56 4.38 -7.17 -1.91
N ALA A 57 3.76 -7.82 -0.92
CA ALA A 57 3.65 -7.36 0.46
C ALA A 57 3.02 -5.95 0.60
N LEU A 58 1.97 -5.69 -0.18
CA LEU A 58 1.21 -4.43 -0.22
C LEU A 58 -0.17 -4.59 0.44
N LYS A 59 -0.65 -3.51 1.07
CA LYS A 59 -1.97 -3.45 1.69
C LYS A 59 -3.05 -3.12 0.67
N LEU A 60 -4.16 -3.85 0.71
CA LEU A 60 -5.40 -3.54 0.00
C LEU A 60 -6.58 -3.35 0.97
N PRO A 61 -7.61 -2.56 0.59
CA PRO A 61 -7.70 -1.78 -0.65
C PRO A 61 -6.74 -0.58 -0.65
N GLY A 62 -6.22 -0.22 -1.82
CA GLY A 62 -5.48 1.03 -1.99
C GLY A 62 -6.40 2.25 -1.87
N VAL A 63 -5.80 3.42 -1.68
CA VAL A 63 -6.52 4.70 -1.59
C VAL A 63 -6.57 5.34 -2.97
N GLU A 64 -7.76 5.42 -3.56
CA GLU A 64 -7.96 6.06 -4.85
C GLU A 64 -8.05 7.58 -4.71
N THR A 65 -7.22 8.30 -5.47
CA THR A 65 -7.28 9.75 -5.62
C THR A 65 -7.84 10.09 -6.99
N LYS A 66 -8.86 10.94 -7.01
CA LYS A 66 -9.45 11.44 -8.25
C LYS A 66 -8.44 12.32 -8.99
N GLY A 67 -8.38 12.14 -10.31
CA GLY A 67 -7.59 13.03 -11.16
C GLY A 67 -8.14 14.46 -11.19
N ASN A 68 -7.29 15.38 -11.65
CA ASN A 68 -7.61 16.77 -11.93
C ASN A 68 -7.12 17.14 -13.33
N GLN A 69 -8.03 17.13 -14.31
CA GLN A 69 -7.72 17.46 -15.70
C GLN A 69 -7.13 18.86 -15.88
N ALA A 70 -7.60 19.85 -15.12
CA ALA A 70 -7.10 21.22 -15.20
C ALA A 70 -5.61 21.34 -14.80
N GLN A 71 -5.14 20.40 -13.97
CA GLN A 71 -3.75 20.30 -13.53
C GLN A 71 -2.98 19.18 -14.25
N LYS A 72 -3.59 18.53 -15.24
CA LYS A 72 -3.03 17.35 -15.93
C LYS A 72 -2.63 16.22 -14.98
N LEU A 73 -3.39 16.04 -13.90
CA LEU A 73 -3.18 14.96 -12.94
C LEU A 73 -4.17 13.82 -13.23
N PRO A 74 -3.72 12.64 -13.67
CA PRO A 74 -4.62 11.50 -13.85
C PRO A 74 -5.07 10.92 -12.49
N PRO A 75 -6.12 10.09 -12.47
CA PRO A 75 -6.46 9.27 -11.31
C PRO A 75 -5.31 8.36 -10.89
N MET A 76 -5.17 8.18 -9.58
CA MET A 76 -4.08 7.42 -8.97
C MET A 76 -4.61 6.48 -7.88
N CYS A 77 -4.02 5.30 -7.76
CA CYS A 77 -4.16 4.45 -6.59
C CYS A 77 -2.88 4.49 -5.77
N LEU A 78 -2.98 4.78 -4.48
CA LEU A 78 -1.87 4.66 -3.55
C LEU A 78 -2.02 3.38 -2.73
N LEU A 79 -1.02 2.50 -2.78
CA LEU A 79 -0.91 1.33 -1.94
C LEU A 79 0.25 1.53 -0.98
N SER A 80 -0.05 1.41 0.31
CA SER A 80 0.96 1.39 1.35
C SER A 80 1.50 -0.04 1.52
N GLU A 81 2.70 -0.14 2.05
CA GLU A 81 3.22 -1.37 2.63
C GLU A 81 2.25 -1.94 3.67
N ARG A 82 2.32 -3.26 3.86
CA ARG A 82 1.69 -3.92 4.99
C ARG A 82 2.45 -3.59 6.27
N ASP A 83 1.78 -3.76 7.39
CA ASP A 83 2.35 -3.54 8.73
C ASP A 83 3.47 -4.56 9.07
N ASP A 84 3.62 -5.65 8.30
CA ASP A 84 4.70 -6.66 8.37
C ASP A 84 5.80 -6.51 7.30
N SER A 85 5.74 -5.45 6.49
CA SER A 85 6.75 -5.16 5.48
C SER A 85 7.86 -4.26 6.03
N PRO A 86 9.11 -4.35 5.52
CA PRO A 86 10.16 -3.45 5.96
C PRO A 86 9.81 -2.01 5.56
N ARG A 87 9.89 -1.10 6.53
CA ARG A 87 9.34 0.26 6.46
C ARG A 87 9.80 1.09 5.25
N GLY A 88 8.88 1.90 4.75
CA GLY A 88 9.12 3.01 3.82
C GLY A 88 8.91 2.70 2.35
N VAL A 89 8.16 1.67 1.98
CA VAL A 89 7.83 1.36 0.59
C VAL A 89 6.38 1.69 0.27
N SER A 90 6.18 2.59 -0.68
CA SER A 90 4.88 2.91 -1.26
C SER A 90 4.85 2.46 -2.73
N LEU A 91 3.67 2.08 -3.22
CA LEU A 91 3.40 1.91 -4.64
C LEU A 91 2.28 2.86 -5.05
N SER A 92 2.52 3.68 -6.06
CA SER A 92 1.46 4.42 -6.75
C SER A 92 1.21 3.83 -8.12
N ILE A 93 -0.06 3.76 -8.51
CA ILE A 93 -0.47 3.39 -9.86
C ILE A 93 -1.28 4.55 -10.41
N THR A 94 -0.74 5.24 -11.40
CA THR A 94 -1.43 6.32 -12.11
C THR A 94 -1.95 5.77 -13.43
N GLN A 95 -3.21 6.03 -13.75
CA GLN A 95 -3.78 5.61 -15.03
C GLN A 95 -4.46 6.81 -15.71
N SER A 96 -4.03 7.12 -16.93
CA SER A 96 -4.68 8.12 -17.77
C SER A 96 -5.32 7.49 -19.00
N VAL A 97 -6.48 8.03 -19.39
CA VAL A 97 -7.20 7.66 -20.61
C VAL A 97 -7.32 8.82 -21.61
N ASP A 98 -6.89 10.02 -21.20
CA ASP A 98 -7.13 11.29 -21.88
C ASP A 98 -5.95 12.28 -21.84
N ILE A 99 -4.87 11.99 -21.11
CA ILE A 99 -3.65 12.81 -21.04
C ILE A 99 -2.51 12.04 -21.72
N PRO A 100 -1.84 12.62 -22.74
CA PRO A 100 -0.64 12.03 -23.32
C PRO A 100 0.49 11.90 -22.31
N LEU A 101 1.30 10.83 -22.40
CA LEU A 101 2.41 10.59 -21.48
C LEU A 101 3.43 11.73 -21.46
N ASN A 102 3.73 12.30 -22.63
CA ASN A 102 4.66 13.43 -22.75
C ASN A 102 4.15 14.70 -22.04
N ASP A 103 2.84 14.89 -22.00
CA ASP A 103 2.19 16.01 -21.31
C ASP A 103 2.26 15.84 -19.79
N PHE A 104 2.10 14.61 -19.30
CA PHE A 104 2.23 14.26 -17.89
C PHE A 104 3.66 14.49 -17.37
N TYR A 105 4.67 14.04 -18.10
CA TYR A 105 6.08 14.26 -17.74
C TYR A 105 6.65 15.62 -18.15
N ALA A 106 5.83 16.51 -18.73
CA ALA A 106 6.23 17.84 -19.16
C ALA A 106 7.52 17.85 -20.02
N GLY A 107 7.69 16.88 -20.91
CA GLY A 107 8.85 16.76 -21.79
C GLY A 107 10.12 16.19 -21.14
N ALA A 108 10.02 15.58 -19.95
CA ALA A 108 11.15 14.86 -19.35
C ALA A 108 11.68 13.78 -20.32
N GLN A 109 13.01 13.66 -20.38
CA GLN A 109 13.64 12.70 -21.29
C GLN A 109 13.42 11.27 -20.80
N PRO A 110 13.03 10.33 -21.69
CA PRO A 110 12.89 8.93 -21.33
C PRO A 110 14.26 8.33 -21.00
N GLY A 111 14.30 7.53 -19.94
CA GLY A 111 15.48 6.79 -19.51
C GLY A 111 15.46 5.34 -20.01
N GLU A 112 15.84 4.43 -19.12
CA GLU A 112 15.91 2.99 -19.39
C GLU A 112 14.55 2.41 -19.79
N LYS A 113 14.57 1.38 -20.66
CA LYS A 113 13.37 0.72 -21.17
C LYS A 113 13.38 -0.77 -20.85
N TYR A 114 12.21 -1.31 -20.54
CA TYR A 114 11.99 -2.71 -20.16
C TYR A 114 10.82 -3.30 -20.94
N GLY A 115 11.01 -4.48 -21.53
CA GLY A 115 9.93 -5.25 -22.13
C GLY A 115 9.25 -6.13 -21.09
N ILE A 116 8.08 -5.74 -20.58
CA ILE A 116 7.39 -6.45 -19.50
C ILE A 116 5.90 -6.61 -19.83
N GLY A 117 5.41 -7.85 -19.75
CA GLY A 117 3.97 -8.15 -19.86
C GLY A 117 3.32 -7.78 -21.19
N GLY A 118 4.10 -7.69 -22.28
CA GLY A 118 3.63 -7.27 -23.60
C GLY A 118 3.78 -5.77 -23.89
N PHE A 119 4.33 -5.00 -22.96
CA PHE A 119 4.49 -3.55 -23.06
C PHE A 119 5.95 -3.11 -22.99
N THR A 120 6.23 -1.91 -23.49
CA THR A 120 7.52 -1.22 -23.30
C THR A 120 7.37 -0.22 -22.16
N TRP A 121 7.88 -0.59 -21.00
CA TRP A 121 7.94 0.27 -19.83
C TRP A 121 9.18 1.15 -19.90
N THR A 122 9.05 2.43 -19.64
CA THR A 122 10.13 3.41 -19.71
C THR A 122 10.27 4.08 -18.35
N ARG A 123 11.48 4.09 -17.82
CA ARG A 123 11.82 4.80 -16.59
C ARG A 123 12.00 6.28 -16.90
N TYR A 124 11.31 7.13 -16.17
CA TYR A 124 11.50 8.58 -16.19
C TYR A 124 12.18 9.02 -14.90
N ALA A 125 12.86 10.17 -14.94
CA ALA A 125 13.37 10.80 -13.73
C ALA A 125 12.19 11.20 -12.84
N SER A 126 12.17 10.73 -11.60
CA SER A 126 11.11 11.07 -10.66
C SER A 126 11.30 12.50 -10.13
N PRO A 127 10.24 13.33 -10.09
CA PRO A 127 10.31 14.65 -9.46
C PRO A 127 10.53 14.58 -7.94
N LEU A 128 10.33 13.41 -7.33
CA LEU A 128 10.57 13.17 -5.91
C LEU A 128 12.04 12.86 -5.58
N GLY A 129 12.91 12.82 -6.59
CA GLY A 129 14.34 12.58 -6.43
C GLY A 129 14.77 11.14 -6.71
N PRO A 130 16.04 10.80 -6.48
CA PRO A 130 16.65 9.53 -6.90
C PRO A 130 16.16 8.32 -6.09
N THR A 131 15.60 8.54 -4.91
CA THR A 131 14.97 7.52 -4.06
C THR A 131 13.60 7.09 -4.56
N ALA A 132 13.05 7.75 -5.57
CA ALA A 132 11.77 7.44 -6.18
C ALA A 132 11.93 6.98 -7.63
N CYS A 133 11.07 6.06 -8.04
CA CYS A 133 10.94 5.57 -9.40
C CYS A 133 9.65 6.08 -10.02
N SER A 134 9.71 6.33 -11.33
CA SER A 134 8.52 6.54 -12.15
C SER A 134 8.67 5.69 -13.41
N LEU A 135 7.88 4.63 -13.52
CA LEU A 135 7.95 3.64 -14.59
C LEU A 135 6.64 3.66 -15.39
N SER A 136 6.70 4.01 -16.68
CA SER A 136 5.48 4.23 -17.46
C SER A 136 5.41 3.44 -18.75
N THR A 137 4.21 3.05 -19.16
CA THR A 137 3.93 2.52 -20.49
C THR A 137 2.77 3.25 -21.15
N GLU A 138 2.87 3.48 -22.45
CA GLU A 138 1.77 3.99 -23.27
C GLU A 138 0.80 2.85 -23.61
N LEU A 139 -0.50 3.16 -23.59
CA LEU A 139 -1.57 2.27 -24.07
C LEU A 139 -2.14 2.75 -25.42
N GLY A 140 -1.85 4.01 -25.77
CA GLY A 140 -2.36 4.71 -26.93
C GLY A 140 -1.90 6.18 -26.92
N PRO A 141 -2.27 6.99 -27.93
CA PRO A 141 -1.74 8.35 -28.10
C PRO A 141 -2.01 9.32 -26.94
N SER A 142 -3.06 9.07 -26.18
CA SER A 142 -3.50 9.92 -25.06
C SER A 142 -3.76 9.12 -23.79
N SER A 143 -3.17 7.93 -23.65
CA SER A 143 -3.46 7.03 -22.53
C SER A 143 -2.20 6.29 -22.11
N PHE A 144 -1.99 6.18 -20.81
CA PHE A 144 -0.80 5.54 -20.24
C PHE A 144 -1.10 4.97 -18.85
N VAL A 145 -0.19 4.12 -18.38
CA VAL A 145 -0.06 3.76 -16.97
C VAL A 145 1.33 4.14 -16.49
N GLU A 146 1.39 4.72 -15.30
CA GLU A 146 2.62 4.97 -14.55
C GLU A 146 2.57 4.19 -13.24
N ILE A 147 3.71 3.64 -12.86
CA ILE A 147 3.95 2.95 -11.60
C ILE A 147 5.05 3.73 -10.89
N GLY A 148 4.69 4.31 -9.75
CA GLY A 148 5.62 4.98 -8.86
C GLY A 148 5.98 4.09 -7.69
N SER A 149 7.25 4.10 -7.29
CA SER A 149 7.71 3.42 -6.08
C SER A 149 8.84 4.19 -5.40
N GLU A 150 9.09 3.90 -4.14
CA GLU A 150 10.18 4.52 -3.36
C GLU A 150 11.09 3.44 -2.77
N THR A 151 12.36 3.78 -2.54
CA THR A 151 13.28 2.92 -1.81
C THR A 151 13.00 2.96 -0.31
N GLN A 152 13.30 1.86 0.38
CA GLN A 152 13.22 1.78 1.84
C GLN A 152 14.15 2.80 2.50
N THR A 153 13.79 3.24 3.70
CA THR A 153 14.67 4.14 4.47
C THR A 153 16.03 3.47 4.73
N GLY A 154 17.11 4.07 4.22
CA GLY A 154 18.47 3.55 4.36
C GLY A 154 18.90 2.55 3.27
N ALA A 155 18.03 2.19 2.33
CA ALA A 155 18.39 1.38 1.17
C ALA A 155 19.06 2.23 0.06
N PRO A 156 19.87 1.61 -0.82
CA PRO A 156 20.51 2.33 -1.92
C PRO A 156 19.49 2.96 -2.89
N GLU A 157 19.82 4.12 -3.48
CA GLU A 157 18.98 4.75 -4.52
C GLU A 157 18.75 3.83 -5.74
N SER A 158 19.67 2.90 -5.99
CA SER A 158 19.57 1.93 -7.09
C SER A 158 18.36 1.00 -6.98
N THR A 159 17.81 0.79 -5.78
CA THR A 159 16.66 -0.11 -5.54
C THR A 159 15.31 0.60 -5.64
N ALA A 160 15.28 1.91 -5.95
CA ALA A 160 14.04 2.69 -6.00
C ALA A 160 12.98 2.13 -6.96
N CYS A 161 13.40 1.47 -8.05
CA CYS A 161 12.51 0.89 -9.06
C CYS A 161 12.16 -0.58 -8.84
N ASP A 162 12.73 -1.25 -7.83
CA ASP A 162 12.58 -2.71 -7.71
C ASP A 162 11.11 -3.09 -7.54
N LEU A 163 10.36 -2.37 -6.70
CA LEU A 163 8.93 -2.63 -6.52
C LEU A 163 8.11 -2.30 -7.78
N ALA A 164 8.36 -1.16 -8.44
CA ALA A 164 7.66 -0.82 -9.67
C ALA A 164 7.88 -1.88 -10.77
N LEU A 165 9.12 -2.36 -10.91
CA LEU A 165 9.47 -3.43 -11.86
C LEU A 165 8.83 -4.77 -11.48
N ALA A 166 8.73 -5.10 -10.19
CA ALA A 166 8.05 -6.30 -9.71
C ALA A 166 6.52 -6.24 -9.88
N ALA A 167 5.92 -5.05 -9.79
CA ALA A 167 4.49 -4.83 -9.98
C ALA A 167 4.08 -4.75 -11.46
N ALA A 168 4.96 -4.32 -12.35
CA ALA A 168 4.68 -4.13 -13.77
C ALA A 168 4.04 -5.36 -14.47
N PRO A 169 4.48 -6.62 -14.25
CA PRO A 169 3.80 -7.78 -14.83
C PRO A 169 2.34 -7.93 -14.37
N ALA A 170 2.07 -7.73 -13.07
CA ALA A 170 0.73 -7.82 -12.50
C ALA A 170 -0.20 -6.79 -13.13
N ILE A 171 0.26 -5.54 -13.20
CA ILE A 171 -0.49 -4.42 -13.77
C ILE A 171 -0.69 -4.62 -15.28
N ALA A 172 0.37 -5.01 -16.00
CA ALA A 172 0.31 -5.33 -17.43
C ALA A 172 -0.79 -6.36 -17.74
N SER A 173 -0.92 -7.41 -16.93
CA SER A 173 -1.93 -8.47 -17.14
C SER A 173 -3.38 -8.00 -17.06
N ARG A 174 -3.62 -6.81 -16.48
CA ARG A 174 -4.95 -6.18 -16.37
C ARG A 174 -5.19 -5.12 -17.45
N LEU A 175 -4.19 -4.83 -18.27
CA LEU A 175 -4.29 -3.87 -19.36
C LEU A 175 -4.68 -4.55 -20.68
N PRO A 176 -5.41 -3.84 -21.57
CA PRO A 176 -5.70 -4.36 -22.92
C PRO A 176 -4.42 -4.70 -23.69
N GLY A 177 -4.30 -5.94 -24.15
CA GLY A 177 -3.09 -6.42 -24.85
C GLY A 177 -2.00 -6.98 -23.94
N GLY A 178 -2.22 -6.98 -22.62
CA GLY A 178 -1.30 -7.55 -21.65
C GLY A 178 -1.23 -9.08 -21.67
N GLN A 179 -0.09 -9.61 -21.26
CA GLN A 179 0.08 -11.04 -21.08
C GLN A 179 -0.70 -11.55 -19.85
N PRO A 180 -1.51 -12.61 -19.98
CA PRO A 180 -2.27 -13.16 -18.86
C PRO A 180 -1.36 -13.94 -17.89
N ASN A 181 -1.83 -14.09 -16.64
CA ASN A 181 -1.22 -14.93 -15.60
C ASN A 181 0.29 -14.70 -15.39
N PRO A 182 0.70 -13.47 -15.06
CA PRO A 182 2.11 -13.15 -14.82
C PRO A 182 2.61 -13.90 -13.57
N LYS A 183 3.86 -14.36 -13.62
CA LYS A 183 4.56 -14.79 -12.41
C LYS A 183 5.08 -13.55 -11.68
N ILE A 184 4.56 -13.29 -10.49
CA ILE A 184 4.99 -12.16 -9.65
C ILE A 184 6.11 -12.61 -8.72
N VAL A 185 7.18 -11.82 -8.66
CA VAL A 185 8.33 -12.06 -7.80
C VAL A 185 8.57 -10.77 -7.02
N ALA A 186 8.46 -10.83 -5.69
CA ALA A 186 8.76 -9.70 -4.83
C ALA A 186 10.24 -9.26 -4.99
N PRO A 187 10.53 -7.96 -4.86
CA PRO A 187 11.90 -7.48 -4.74
C PRO A 187 12.69 -8.17 -3.61
N PRO A 188 14.03 -8.27 -3.74
CA PRO A 188 14.88 -8.68 -2.63
C PRO A 188 14.60 -7.82 -1.38
N GLY A 189 14.46 -8.45 -0.22
CA GLY A 189 14.13 -7.75 1.03
C GLY A 189 12.65 -7.41 1.21
N GLN A 190 11.82 -7.52 0.16
CA GLN A 190 10.38 -7.28 0.23
C GLN A 190 9.55 -8.57 0.35
N LYS A 191 10.22 -9.74 0.31
CA LYS A 191 9.54 -11.00 0.61
C LYS A 191 9.16 -11.01 2.09
N LYS A 192 7.86 -11.14 2.36
CA LYS A 192 7.32 -11.45 3.68
C LYS A 192 8.10 -12.62 4.31
N PRO A 193 8.70 -12.45 5.49
CA PRO A 193 9.29 -13.57 6.20
C PRO A 193 8.23 -14.65 6.39
N GLU A 194 8.54 -15.89 6.02
CA GLU A 194 7.60 -16.98 6.24
C GLU A 194 7.41 -17.14 7.77
N PRO A 195 6.16 -17.24 8.25
CA PRO A 195 5.90 -17.47 9.66
C PRO A 195 6.68 -18.68 10.11
N SER A 196 7.53 -18.50 11.12
CA SER A 196 8.46 -19.55 11.53
C SER A 196 8.80 -19.45 13.01
N GLY A 197 9.52 -20.45 13.49
CA GLY A 197 9.97 -20.50 14.86
C GLY A 197 8.90 -20.96 15.85
N PRO A 198 9.22 -20.89 17.15
CA PRO A 198 8.46 -21.60 18.17
C PRO A 198 7.11 -20.94 18.51
N LEU A 199 6.91 -19.67 18.15
CA LEU A 199 5.64 -18.97 18.40
C LEU A 199 4.45 -19.59 17.67
N LEU A 200 4.67 -20.28 16.55
CA LEU A 200 3.59 -20.96 15.82
C LEU A 200 2.88 -22.04 16.65
N GLN A 201 3.60 -22.66 17.59
CA GLN A 201 3.12 -23.78 18.40
C GLN A 201 2.53 -23.35 19.74
N VAL A 202 2.54 -22.05 20.05
CA VAL A 202 2.08 -21.53 21.33
C VAL A 202 0.81 -20.70 21.11
N ASP A 203 -0.19 -20.95 21.95
CA ASP A 203 -1.38 -20.12 22.04
C ASP A 203 -1.14 -18.98 23.04
N PRO A 204 -1.18 -17.70 22.61
CA PRO A 204 -0.94 -16.57 23.52
C PRO A 204 -1.89 -16.55 24.71
N CYS A 205 -3.12 -17.07 24.59
CA CYS A 205 -4.07 -17.11 25.70
C CYS A 205 -3.71 -18.10 26.80
N THR A 206 -2.74 -18.98 26.56
CA THR A 206 -2.24 -19.93 27.56
C THR A 206 -1.08 -19.38 28.39
N LEU A 207 -0.55 -18.19 28.04
CA LEU A 207 0.60 -17.59 28.71
C LEU A 207 0.34 -17.13 30.14
N LEU A 208 -0.92 -16.79 30.45
CA LEU A 208 -1.36 -16.44 31.79
C LEU A 208 -2.45 -17.41 32.20
N LYS A 209 -2.17 -18.24 33.21
CA LYS A 209 -3.17 -19.14 33.78
C LYS A 209 -4.24 -18.34 34.51
N PRO A 210 -5.45 -18.90 34.70
CA PRO A 210 -6.53 -18.21 35.40
C PRO A 210 -6.16 -17.70 36.80
N ASP A 211 -5.34 -18.45 37.56
CA ASP A 211 -4.90 -18.03 38.89
C ASP A 211 -3.86 -16.89 38.85
N GLU A 212 -3.05 -16.84 37.80
CA GLU A 212 -2.08 -15.75 37.54
C GLU A 212 -2.81 -14.48 37.09
N ALA A 213 -3.79 -14.60 36.19
CA ALA A 213 -4.68 -13.51 35.79
C ALA A 213 -5.44 -12.93 36.99
N ALA A 214 -6.00 -13.79 37.86
CA ALA A 214 -6.69 -13.34 39.06
C ALA A 214 -5.78 -12.56 40.04
N LYS A 215 -4.50 -12.95 40.18
CA LYS A 215 -3.51 -12.20 41.00
C LYS A 215 -3.22 -10.81 40.44
N LEU A 216 -3.43 -10.62 39.15
CA LEU A 216 -3.27 -9.35 38.44
C LEU A 216 -4.57 -8.56 38.33
N ALA A 217 -5.66 -9.03 38.95
CA ALA A 217 -7.00 -8.45 38.84
C ALA A 217 -7.52 -8.30 37.39
N ILE A 218 -7.14 -9.23 36.50
CA ILE A 218 -7.65 -9.28 35.13
C ILE A 218 -8.50 -10.53 34.90
N ALA A 219 -9.46 -10.42 33.99
CA ALA A 219 -10.38 -11.48 33.61
C ALA A 219 -9.64 -12.60 32.84
N GLN A 220 -10.34 -13.69 32.54
CA GLN A 220 -9.80 -14.73 31.67
C GLN A 220 -9.48 -14.17 30.28
N GLY A 221 -8.33 -14.57 29.73
CA GLY A 221 -7.90 -14.16 28.40
C GLY A 221 -8.84 -14.65 27.31
N ALA A 222 -9.11 -13.78 26.34
CA ALA A 222 -9.87 -14.10 25.14
C ALA A 222 -9.01 -13.83 23.90
N PRO A 223 -9.10 -14.67 22.85
CA PRO A 223 -8.36 -14.43 21.61
C PRO A 223 -8.81 -13.11 20.98
N VAL A 224 -7.83 -12.36 20.46
CA VAL A 224 -8.10 -11.15 19.69
C VAL A 224 -8.68 -11.55 18.33
N ASP A 225 -9.72 -10.84 17.88
CA ASP A 225 -10.31 -11.03 16.56
C ASP A 225 -9.23 -10.83 15.47
N PRO A 226 -9.04 -11.78 14.53
CA PRO A 226 -8.09 -11.65 13.43
C PRO A 226 -8.25 -10.34 12.62
N ALA A 227 -9.45 -9.76 12.55
CA ALA A 227 -9.68 -8.49 11.88
C ALA A 227 -9.00 -7.28 12.58
N ASN A 228 -8.61 -7.44 13.84
CA ASN A 228 -7.91 -6.44 14.64
C ASN A 228 -6.40 -6.71 14.75
N LEU A 229 -5.90 -7.75 14.09
CA LEU A 229 -4.48 -8.07 14.02
C LEU A 229 -3.86 -7.47 12.75
N ALA A 230 -2.55 -7.22 12.80
CA ALA A 230 -1.83 -6.67 11.66
C ALA A 230 -1.79 -7.66 10.50
N ASN A 231 -1.60 -8.95 10.80
CA ASN A 231 -1.46 -10.00 9.80
C ASN A 231 -2.32 -11.23 10.06
N PRO A 232 -2.72 -11.98 9.02
CA PRO A 232 -3.52 -13.20 9.15
C PRO A 232 -2.88 -14.29 10.01
N GLU A 233 -1.55 -14.37 10.06
CA GLU A 233 -0.83 -15.36 10.86
C GLU A 233 -0.56 -14.94 12.31
N ASP A 234 -0.78 -13.67 12.64
CA ASP A 234 -0.56 -13.17 13.99
C ASP A 234 -1.55 -13.82 14.94
N LYS A 235 -1.17 -13.93 16.22
CA LYS A 235 -2.06 -14.43 17.27
C LYS A 235 -2.06 -13.44 18.42
N GLY A 236 -3.23 -13.10 18.93
CA GLY A 236 -3.39 -12.20 20.06
C GLY A 236 -4.23 -12.79 21.16
N CYS A 237 -3.94 -12.41 22.41
CA CYS A 237 -4.84 -12.60 23.52
C CYS A 237 -5.01 -11.31 24.32
N GLU A 238 -6.24 -11.02 24.71
CA GLU A 238 -6.63 -9.88 25.54
C GLU A 238 -7.18 -10.37 26.88
N TRP A 239 -6.64 -9.82 27.97
CA TRP A 239 -7.19 -9.95 29.32
C TRP A 239 -7.74 -8.58 29.73
N LYS A 240 -9.06 -8.49 29.80
CA LYS A 240 -9.76 -7.28 30.28
C LYS A 240 -9.58 -7.12 31.77
N ASP A 241 -9.69 -5.89 32.24
CA ASP A 241 -9.81 -5.62 33.67
C ASP A 241 -11.01 -6.37 34.26
N SER A 242 -10.82 -6.99 35.43
CA SER A 242 -11.89 -7.68 36.17
C SER A 242 -12.48 -6.83 37.29
N ASP A 243 -11.84 -5.71 37.65
CA ASP A 243 -12.23 -4.90 38.81
C ASP A 243 -13.11 -3.68 38.48
N GLY A 244 -13.30 -3.41 37.18
CA GLY A 244 -14.25 -2.45 36.61
C GLY A 244 -13.76 -0.99 36.64
N ASP A 245 -13.78 -0.30 35.50
CA ASP A 245 -13.56 1.14 35.25
C ASP A 245 -12.59 1.92 36.19
N LYS A 246 -11.61 1.28 36.84
CA LYS A 246 -10.56 1.98 37.63
C LYS A 246 -9.51 2.63 36.76
N GLY A 247 -9.78 2.75 35.46
CA GLY A 247 -8.87 3.30 34.50
C GLY A 247 -7.87 2.29 33.94
N GLN A 248 -7.83 1.03 34.37
CA GLN A 248 -6.88 0.05 33.84
C GLN A 248 -7.25 -0.34 32.40
N ARG A 249 -6.27 -0.32 31.48
CA ARG A 249 -6.47 -0.84 30.11
C ARG A 249 -6.23 -2.35 30.07
N PRO A 250 -6.88 -3.06 29.14
CA PRO A 250 -6.64 -4.49 28.95
C PRO A 250 -5.15 -4.80 28.74
N LEU A 251 -4.70 -5.92 29.29
CA LEU A 251 -3.41 -6.49 28.95
C LEU A 251 -3.57 -7.25 27.62
N ASN A 252 -2.73 -6.94 26.65
CA ASN A 252 -2.70 -7.60 25.36
C ASN A 252 -1.35 -8.26 25.16
N VAL A 253 -1.34 -9.50 24.68
CA VAL A 253 -0.14 -10.18 24.20
C VAL A 253 -0.36 -10.56 22.74
N THR A 254 0.53 -10.11 21.86
CA THR A 254 0.49 -10.41 20.42
C THR A 254 1.78 -11.10 20.00
N PHE A 255 1.64 -12.20 19.29
CA PHE A 255 2.73 -12.92 18.63
C PHE A 255 2.75 -12.55 17.17
N PHE A 256 3.93 -12.10 16.72
CA PHE A 256 4.26 -11.82 15.33
C PHE A 256 5.26 -12.87 14.86
N PRO A 257 4.83 -13.97 14.23
CA PRO A 257 5.71 -15.07 13.84
C PRO A 257 6.58 -14.75 12.60
N SER A 258 6.35 -13.61 11.95
CA SER A 258 6.95 -13.17 10.69
C SER A 258 7.39 -11.70 10.71
N THR A 259 7.23 -10.98 11.84
CA THR A 259 7.59 -9.55 11.95
C THR A 259 8.79 -9.35 12.88
N ALA A 260 9.85 -8.73 12.35
CA ALA A 260 11.00 -8.30 13.14
C ALA A 260 10.61 -7.15 14.09
N VAL A 261 11.32 -7.01 15.20
CA VAL A 261 10.97 -6.01 16.24
C VAL A 261 10.98 -4.57 15.71
N ALA A 262 11.83 -4.29 14.71
CA ALA A 262 11.92 -2.98 14.08
C ALA A 262 10.64 -2.61 13.32
N ASP A 263 9.92 -3.60 12.81
CA ASP A 263 8.74 -3.43 11.97
C ASP A 263 7.43 -3.48 12.79
N VAL A 264 7.48 -3.93 14.04
CA VAL A 264 6.30 -3.96 14.92
C VAL A 264 5.78 -2.54 15.19
N ALA A 265 4.55 -2.27 14.75
CA ALA A 265 3.84 -1.04 15.05
C ALA A 265 3.46 -0.92 16.54
N GLY A 266 3.33 0.32 17.01
CA GLY A 266 2.89 0.62 18.37
C GLY A 266 4.02 0.60 19.42
N LEU A 267 5.29 0.61 19.00
CA LEU A 267 6.46 0.66 19.90
C LEU A 267 6.96 2.10 20.09
N GLN A 268 6.07 3.02 20.45
CA GLN A 268 6.41 4.42 20.78
C GLN A 268 6.77 4.58 22.26
N GLY A 269 7.44 5.69 22.59
CA GLY A 269 7.81 6.05 23.95
C GLY A 269 9.29 5.82 24.27
N THR A 270 9.65 6.13 25.51
CA THR A 270 11.04 6.06 26.00
C THR A 270 11.44 4.60 26.26
N PRO A 271 12.48 4.06 25.59
CA PRO A 271 12.90 2.68 25.77
C PRO A 271 13.70 2.47 27.06
N GLU A 272 13.41 1.35 27.73
CA GLU A 272 14.10 0.83 28.90
C GLU A 272 14.30 -0.67 28.72
N GLU A 273 15.53 -1.16 28.88
CA GLU A 273 15.80 -2.59 28.85
C GLU A 273 15.59 -3.21 30.23
N THR A 274 14.94 -4.38 30.27
CA THR A 274 14.77 -5.18 31.47
C THR A 274 15.03 -6.65 31.17
N ASP A 275 15.72 -7.35 32.08
CA ASP A 275 15.97 -8.79 31.97
C ASP A 275 14.96 -9.54 32.83
N LEU A 276 14.16 -10.40 32.19
CA LEU A 276 13.14 -11.21 32.86
C LEU A 276 13.27 -12.65 32.40
N ALA A 277 13.58 -13.55 33.33
CA ALA A 277 13.81 -14.97 33.05
C ALA A 277 14.91 -15.21 31.98
N GLY A 278 15.96 -14.39 31.97
CA GLY A 278 17.06 -14.49 31.00
C GLY A 278 16.72 -13.94 29.62
N ARG A 279 15.63 -13.16 29.51
CA ARG A 279 15.16 -12.55 28.27
C ARG A 279 15.21 -11.04 28.39
N LYS A 280 15.86 -10.39 27.43
CA LYS A 280 15.94 -8.93 27.35
C LYS A 280 14.69 -8.37 26.69
N TRP A 281 13.81 -7.82 27.49
CA TRP A 281 12.65 -7.07 27.05
C TRP A 281 13.03 -5.61 26.87
N THR A 282 12.48 -4.96 25.83
CA THR A 282 12.50 -3.50 25.72
C THR A 282 11.11 -2.97 26.06
N VAL A 283 10.98 -2.39 27.25
CA VAL A 283 9.75 -1.72 27.71
C VAL A 283 9.79 -0.28 27.23
N ARG A 284 8.66 0.24 26.77
CA ARG A 284 8.47 1.63 26.35
C ARG A 284 7.23 2.21 27.01
N SER A 285 7.41 3.32 27.69
CA SER A 285 6.32 4.12 28.25
C SER A 285 6.04 5.32 27.35
N ASP A 286 4.80 5.46 26.91
CA ASP A 286 4.31 6.64 26.20
C ASP A 286 3.37 7.44 27.10
N ALA A 287 3.89 8.55 27.63
CA ALA A 287 3.16 9.46 28.51
C ALA A 287 1.96 10.10 27.80
N ALA A 288 2.08 10.41 26.50
CA ALA A 288 1.02 11.09 25.76
C ALA A 288 -0.22 10.21 25.58
N THR A 289 -0.02 8.92 25.34
CA THR A 289 -1.11 7.95 25.17
C THR A 289 -1.46 7.19 26.45
N LYS A 290 -0.69 7.40 27.53
CA LYS A 290 -0.76 6.67 28.80
C LYS A 290 -0.72 5.16 28.58
N TYR A 291 0.13 4.76 27.64
CA TYR A 291 0.24 3.39 27.17
C TYR A 291 1.65 2.88 27.44
N CYS A 292 1.75 1.58 27.71
CA CYS A 292 3.02 0.92 27.91
C CYS A 292 3.08 -0.31 27.01
N THR A 293 4.21 -0.46 26.34
CA THR A 293 4.48 -1.62 25.50
C THR A 293 5.79 -2.26 25.89
N ALA A 294 5.90 -3.56 25.67
CA ALA A 294 7.15 -4.27 25.78
C ALA A 294 7.30 -5.19 24.58
N ALA A 295 8.48 -5.18 24.00
CA ALA A 295 8.81 -6.05 22.87
C ALA A 295 9.95 -6.99 23.25
N LEU A 296 9.82 -8.23 22.80
CA LEU A 296 10.85 -9.25 22.90
C LEU A 296 11.06 -9.88 21.52
N PRO A 297 12.21 -9.68 20.88
CA PRO A 297 12.60 -10.46 19.72
C PRO A 297 12.79 -11.93 20.13
N ILE A 298 12.12 -12.84 19.43
CA ILE A 298 12.29 -14.30 19.61
C ILE A 298 13.30 -14.85 18.59
N THR A 299 13.26 -14.32 17.37
CA THR A 299 14.24 -14.56 16.30
C THR A 299 14.49 -13.24 15.58
N ALA A 300 15.33 -13.25 14.54
CA ALA A 300 15.53 -12.08 13.68
C ALA A 300 14.24 -11.59 13.00
N THR A 301 13.24 -12.47 12.81
CA THR A 301 12.01 -12.19 12.05
C THR A 301 10.74 -12.48 12.84
N SER A 302 10.82 -12.65 14.17
CA SER A 302 9.63 -12.92 14.98
C SER A 302 9.71 -12.22 16.33
N THR A 303 8.60 -11.64 16.76
CA THR A 303 8.53 -10.77 17.93
C THR A 303 7.30 -11.09 18.79
N VAL A 304 7.44 -10.93 20.10
CA VAL A 304 6.30 -10.84 21.03
C VAL A 304 6.15 -9.40 21.47
N LYS A 305 4.92 -8.86 21.38
CA LYS A 305 4.55 -7.58 21.97
C LYS A 305 3.58 -7.82 23.11
N VAL A 306 3.86 -7.19 24.25
CA VAL A 306 2.92 -7.07 25.36
C VAL A 306 2.54 -5.61 25.47
N SER A 307 1.26 -5.31 25.68
CA SER A 307 0.82 -3.94 25.85
C SER A 307 -0.29 -3.79 26.88
N SER A 308 -0.27 -2.66 27.57
CA SER A 308 -1.27 -2.26 28.54
C SER A 308 -1.23 -0.74 28.71
N GLY A 309 -1.93 -0.20 29.69
CA GLY A 309 -1.96 1.22 29.96
C GLY A 309 -2.93 1.57 31.07
N HIS A 310 -3.12 2.87 31.25
CA HIS A 310 -4.12 3.40 32.17
C HIS A 310 -4.82 4.59 31.49
N TRP A 311 -6.16 4.65 31.54
CA TRP A 311 -6.97 5.70 30.91
C TRP A 311 -6.68 7.08 31.51
N ASP A 312 -6.54 7.13 32.84
CA ASP A 312 -6.46 8.41 33.55
C ASP A 312 -5.07 8.80 34.08
N ASP A 313 -4.22 7.84 34.46
CA ASP A 313 -2.97 8.07 35.19
C ASP A 313 -1.74 7.56 34.43
N GLU A 314 -0.94 8.46 33.88
CA GLU A 314 0.28 8.10 33.12
C GLU A 314 1.31 7.36 33.98
N THR A 315 1.34 7.62 35.29
CA THR A 315 2.33 7.02 36.20
C THR A 315 2.08 5.53 36.43
N LYS A 316 0.84 5.08 36.20
CA LYS A 316 0.41 3.69 36.32
C LYS A 316 0.37 2.93 35.00
N ALA A 317 0.67 3.60 33.88
CA ALA A 317 0.52 3.01 32.54
C ALA A 317 1.29 1.70 32.36
N CYS A 318 2.43 1.52 33.05
CA CYS A 318 3.26 0.33 32.94
C CYS A 318 3.03 -0.71 34.05
N ASP A 319 2.20 -0.45 35.07
CA ASP A 319 2.15 -1.28 36.27
C ASP A 319 1.69 -2.71 35.97
N LEU A 320 0.53 -2.85 35.30
CA LEU A 320 0.00 -4.17 34.93
C LEU A 320 0.94 -4.91 33.98
N LEU A 321 1.50 -4.21 33.00
CA LEU A 321 2.45 -4.80 32.06
C LEU A 321 3.69 -5.34 32.80
N ARG A 322 4.32 -4.54 33.66
CA ARG A 322 5.51 -4.96 34.40
C ARG A 322 5.21 -6.10 35.38
N ALA A 323 4.02 -6.13 35.96
CA ALA A 323 3.57 -7.23 36.81
C ALA A 323 3.34 -8.54 36.03
N ALA A 324 2.83 -8.46 34.79
CA ALA A 324 2.56 -9.63 33.96
C ALA A 324 3.80 -10.19 33.25
N LEU A 325 4.77 -9.34 32.90
CA LEU A 325 5.92 -9.72 32.08
C LEU A 325 6.75 -10.90 32.64
N PRO A 326 7.02 -11.04 33.95
CA PRO A 326 7.76 -12.20 34.47
C PRO A 326 7.08 -13.53 34.13
N THR A 327 5.75 -13.62 34.30
CA THR A 327 4.96 -14.82 34.01
C THR A 327 4.92 -15.09 32.50
N VAL A 328 4.65 -14.06 31.70
CA VAL A 328 4.69 -14.16 30.24
C VAL A 328 6.06 -14.63 29.76
N SER A 329 7.14 -14.03 30.25
CA SER A 329 8.51 -14.37 29.87
C SER A 329 8.87 -15.83 30.18
N ALA A 330 8.41 -16.35 31.32
CA ALA A 330 8.62 -17.73 31.72
C ALA A 330 7.81 -18.74 30.90
N ALA A 331 6.62 -18.35 30.43
CA ALA A 331 5.75 -19.21 29.61
C ALA A 331 6.14 -19.24 28.11
N LEU A 332 6.95 -18.27 27.66
CA LEU A 332 7.39 -18.23 26.27
C LEU A 332 8.36 -19.38 25.94
N PRO A 333 8.31 -19.91 24.71
CA PRO A 333 9.22 -20.95 24.27
C PRO A 333 10.65 -20.41 24.21
N ALA A 334 11.66 -21.23 24.53
CA ALA A 334 13.06 -20.83 24.48
C ALA A 334 13.39 -20.21 23.10
N GLY A 335 14.06 -19.06 23.11
CA GLY A 335 14.62 -18.49 21.88
C GLY A 335 15.72 -19.43 21.38
N SER A 336 15.66 -19.79 20.11
CA SER A 336 16.73 -20.52 19.41
C SER A 336 17.87 -19.59 19.05
#